data_AF-A0A1G1K1P7-F1
#
_entry.id   AF-A0A1G1K1P7-F1
#
_cell.length_a   1.000
_cell.length_b   1.000
_cell.length_c   1.000
_cell.angle_alpha   90.00
_cell.angle_beta   90.00
_cell.angle_gamma   90.00
#
_symmetry.space_group_name_H-M   'P 1'
#
loop_
_entity.id
_entity.type
_entity.pdbx_description
1 polymer ?
#
loop_
_entity_poly.entity_id
_entity_poly.type
_entity_poly.pdbx_seq_one_letter_code
_entity_poly.pdbx_strand_id
1 'polypeptide(L)'
;MNIKTDLMKIKIFIATSFILFVIGVMGFGFWAVASEAEKAASPELIARGKELFTSTKSLGTKYACILCHQKEKVIKRSEILKAGDSLPDMINKYLLEKAKGAKPLDKNSAEMKALAAYILYEHSQ
;
A
#
# COMPACT_ATOMS: atom_id res chain seq x y z
N MET A 1 22.77 -42.63 58.45
CA MET A 1 22.71 -43.14 57.07
C MET A 1 22.18 -42.03 56.16
N ASN A 2 22.80 -41.86 54.99
CA ASN A 2 22.52 -40.90 53.90
C ASN A 2 22.74 -39.41 54.23
N ILE A 3 23.92 -38.82 54.01
CA ILE A 3 24.66 -38.56 52.75
C ILE A 3 23.92 -37.58 51.84
N LYS A 4 24.48 -36.35 51.82
CA LYS A 4 24.71 -35.44 50.68
C LYS A 4 23.56 -35.34 49.66
N THR A 5 23.03 -34.17 49.38
CA THR A 5 23.79 -33.14 48.65
C THR A 5 23.06 -31.80 48.71
N ASP A 6 23.77 -30.79 49.21
CA ASP A 6 23.76 -29.44 48.64
C ASP A 6 23.57 -29.46 47.12
N LEU A 7 22.63 -28.66 46.62
CA LEU A 7 22.84 -27.87 45.41
C LEU A 7 21.76 -26.76 45.40
N MET A 8 22.10 -25.58 45.92
CA MET A 8 22.82 -24.55 45.17
C MET A 8 21.86 -23.66 44.38
N LYS A 9 21.58 -22.51 44.99
CA LYS A 9 21.69 -21.19 44.37
C LYS A 9 20.88 -21.02 43.09
N ILE A 10 19.62 -20.61 43.29
CA ILE A 10 18.84 -19.77 42.39
C ILE A 10 19.73 -18.56 42.02
N LYS A 11 20.41 -18.65 40.89
CA LYS A 11 21.10 -17.55 40.23
C LYS A 11 20.56 -17.47 38.81
N ILE A 12 19.58 -16.59 38.68
CA ILE A 12 19.03 -16.07 37.44
C ILE A 12 20.20 -15.47 36.65
N PHE A 13 20.57 -16.12 35.55
CA PHE A 13 21.49 -15.55 34.56
C PHE A 13 21.06 -16.01 33.16
N ILE A 14 20.43 -15.05 32.49
CA ILE A 14 20.30 -14.80 31.05
C ILE A 14 21.25 -15.64 30.19
N ALA A 15 20.71 -16.41 29.23
CA ALA A 15 21.32 -16.69 27.92
C ALA A 15 20.49 -17.68 27.08
N THR A 16 19.93 -17.15 25.98
CA THR A 16 20.07 -17.73 24.63
C THR A 16 19.25 -18.98 24.25
N SER A 17 18.31 -18.73 23.32
CA SER A 17 17.88 -19.63 22.24
C SER A 17 17.24 -20.97 22.60
N PHE A 18 15.91 -21.04 22.51
CA PHE A 18 15.22 -22.17 21.86
C PHE A 18 13.81 -21.71 21.45
N ILE A 19 13.75 -20.99 20.32
CA ILE A 19 12.51 -20.77 19.58
C ILE A 19 12.09 -22.15 19.05
N LEU A 20 11.09 -22.75 19.70
CA LEU A 20 10.47 -24.00 19.27
C LEU A 20 9.63 -23.72 18.02
N PHE A 21 10.27 -23.98 16.89
CA PHE A 21 9.70 -24.12 15.56
C PHE A 21 8.86 -25.41 15.54
N VAL A 22 7.55 -25.30 15.72
CA VAL A 22 6.61 -26.41 15.44
C VAL A 22 5.92 -26.10 14.12
N ILE A 23 6.55 -26.57 13.04
CA ILE A 23 5.88 -26.78 11.75
C ILE A 23 5.05 -28.06 11.88
N GLY A 24 3.73 -27.90 11.87
CA GLY A 24 2.75 -28.97 11.71
C GLY A 24 1.85 -28.61 10.52
N VAL A 25 1.97 -29.39 9.45
CA VAL A 25 1.48 -29.11 8.09
C VAL A 25 0.14 -29.81 7.83
N MET A 26 -0.65 -29.17 6.96
CA MET A 26 -1.81 -29.67 6.18
C MET A 26 -3.20 -29.68 6.84
N GLY A 27 -4.04 -28.76 6.35
CA GLY A 27 -5.49 -28.82 6.52
C GLY A 27 -6.16 -27.50 6.15
N PHE A 28 -6.37 -27.29 4.85
CA PHE A 28 -7.29 -26.35 4.21
C PHE A 28 -8.02 -25.31 5.07
N GLY A 29 -7.83 -24.04 4.69
CA GLY A 29 -8.95 -23.12 4.56
C GLY A 29 -9.42 -22.51 5.87
N PHE A 30 -8.62 -21.64 6.46
CA PHE A 30 -9.17 -20.42 7.04
C PHE A 30 -8.16 -19.32 6.72
N TRP A 31 -8.32 -18.78 5.51
CA TRP A 31 -7.97 -17.40 5.21
C TRP A 31 -8.54 -16.61 6.37
N ALA A 32 -7.68 -16.13 7.27
CA ALA A 32 -8.09 -15.12 8.20
C ALA A 32 -8.65 -14.01 7.31
N VAL A 33 -9.97 -13.90 7.31
CA VAL A 33 -10.74 -12.81 6.75
C VAL A 33 -10.18 -11.57 7.44
N ALA A 34 -9.14 -11.01 6.85
CA ALA A 34 -8.81 -9.61 6.98
C ALA A 34 -10.05 -8.95 6.43
N SER A 35 -10.98 -8.64 7.33
CA SER A 35 -12.28 -8.06 7.04
C SER A 35 -12.06 -6.98 6.00
N GLU A 36 -12.42 -7.32 4.76
CA GLU A 36 -12.53 -6.43 3.63
C GLU A 36 -13.62 -5.43 4.00
N ALA A 37 -13.20 -4.40 4.74
CA ALA A 37 -13.71 -3.08 4.50
C ALA A 37 -13.25 -2.72 3.08
N GLU A 38 -13.96 -3.27 2.10
CA GLU A 38 -14.20 -2.65 0.81
C GLU A 38 -14.96 -1.33 1.10
N LYS A 39 -14.29 -0.41 1.80
CA LYS A 39 -14.74 0.96 1.95
C LYS A 39 -14.55 1.53 0.56
N ALA A 40 -15.65 1.62 -0.18
CA ALA A 40 -15.78 2.64 -1.21
C ALA A 40 -15.06 3.90 -0.69
N ALA A 41 -14.07 4.38 -1.45
CA ALA A 41 -13.26 5.50 -1.02
C ALA A 41 -14.18 6.65 -0.59
N SER A 42 -13.88 7.29 0.55
CA SER A 42 -14.78 8.34 1.06
C SER A 42 -14.87 9.50 0.04
N PRO A 43 -16.01 10.20 -0.05
CA PRO A 43 -16.17 11.32 -0.98
C PRO A 43 -15.07 12.38 -0.83
N GLU A 44 -14.59 12.62 0.39
CA GLU A 44 -13.49 13.55 0.68
C GLU A 44 -12.17 13.08 0.06
N LEU A 45 -11.89 11.78 0.12
CA LEU A 45 -10.69 11.18 -0.46
C LEU A 45 -10.72 11.28 -2.00
N ILE A 46 -11.88 11.04 -2.60
CA ILE A 46 -12.10 11.20 -4.05
C ILE A 46 -11.96 12.66 -4.47
N ALA A 47 -12.56 13.60 -3.72
CA ALA A 47 -12.45 15.04 -3.98
C ALA A 47 -10.99 15.52 -3.89
N ARG A 48 -10.24 15.05 -2.89
CA ARG A 48 -8.80 15.33 -2.78
C ARG A 48 -8.03 14.75 -3.96
N GLY A 49 -8.35 13.54 -4.38
CA GLY A 49 -7.75 12.92 -5.56
C GLY A 49 -8.00 13.73 -6.83
N LYS A 50 -9.23 14.23 -7.02
CA LYS A 50 -9.58 15.12 -8.13
C LYS A 50 -8.80 16.43 -8.10
N GLU A 51 -8.62 17.03 -6.93
CA GLU A 51 -7.80 18.24 -6.79
C GLU A 51 -6.35 17.97 -7.22
N LEU A 52 -5.74 16.90 -6.73
CA LEU A 52 -4.38 16.48 -7.10
C LEU A 52 -4.26 16.18 -8.60
N PHE A 53 -5.30 15.61 -9.19
CA PHE A 53 -5.35 15.27 -10.62
C PHE A 53 -5.46 16.51 -11.53
N THR A 54 -6.14 17.55 -11.06
CA THR A 54 -6.47 18.74 -11.86
C THR A 54 -5.52 19.92 -11.63
N SER A 55 -4.78 19.92 -10.52
CA SER A 55 -3.89 21.02 -10.11
C SER A 55 -2.41 20.66 -10.31
N THR A 56 -1.64 21.59 -10.88
CA THR A 56 -0.16 21.51 -10.91
C THR A 56 0.48 21.82 -9.57
N LYS A 57 -0.13 22.74 -8.79
CA LYS A 57 0.43 23.25 -7.54
C LYS A 57 0.46 22.18 -6.44
N SER A 58 -0.55 21.32 -6.39
CA SER A 58 -0.75 20.38 -5.28
C SER A 58 0.26 19.22 -5.26
N LEU A 59 0.93 18.96 -6.39
CA LEU A 59 1.96 17.90 -6.54
C LEU A 59 3.34 18.46 -6.96
N GLY A 60 3.48 19.80 -7.03
CA GLY A 60 4.72 20.43 -7.49
C GLY A 60 5.10 20.08 -8.92
N THR A 61 4.12 19.82 -9.79
CA THR A 61 4.35 19.40 -11.18
C THR A 61 4.26 20.58 -12.15
N LYS A 62 4.93 20.47 -13.30
CA LYS A 62 4.77 21.46 -14.38
C LYS A 62 3.46 21.27 -15.15
N TYR A 63 2.98 20.04 -15.25
CA TYR A 63 1.74 19.68 -15.95
C TYR A 63 0.82 18.86 -15.05
N ALA A 64 -0.46 19.22 -15.03
CA ALA A 64 -1.50 18.48 -14.31
C ALA A 64 -1.96 17.27 -15.12
N CYS A 65 -2.38 16.20 -14.44
CA CYS A 65 -2.82 14.95 -15.07
C CYS A 65 -4.00 15.20 -16.03
N ILE A 66 -4.92 16.09 -15.66
CA ILE A 66 -6.08 16.44 -16.50
C ILE A 66 -5.72 16.94 -17.90
N LEU A 67 -4.52 17.51 -18.11
CA LEU A 67 -4.13 18.00 -19.44
C LEU A 67 -4.02 16.88 -20.48
N CYS A 68 -3.67 15.66 -20.05
CA CYS A 68 -3.57 14.49 -20.93
C CYS A 68 -4.74 13.50 -20.76
N HIS A 69 -5.53 13.64 -19.70
CA HIS A 69 -6.54 12.67 -19.27
C HIS A 69 -7.93 13.33 -19.11
N GLN A 70 -8.42 14.01 -20.16
CA GLN A 70 -9.74 14.64 -20.18
C GLN A 70 -10.86 13.65 -20.54
N LYS A 71 -12.09 13.93 -20.08
CA LYS A 71 -13.38 13.39 -20.56
C LYS A 71 -13.29 11.98 -21.19
N GLU A 72 -13.15 10.95 -20.36
CA GLU A 72 -13.14 9.50 -20.69
C GLU A 72 -11.80 8.74 -20.66
N LYS A 73 -10.66 9.32 -20.23
CA LYS A 73 -9.45 8.50 -19.99
C LYS A 73 -8.64 8.95 -18.78
N VAL A 74 -9.26 8.97 -17.61
CA VAL A 74 -8.52 8.81 -16.36
C VAL A 74 -7.83 7.45 -16.46
N ILE A 75 -6.50 7.41 -16.64
CA ILE A 75 -5.64 6.23 -16.95
C ILE A 75 -6.43 4.94 -17.23
N LYS A 76 -6.64 4.55 -18.49
CA LYS A 76 -7.49 3.39 -18.84
C LYS A 76 -7.11 2.14 -18.03
N ARG A 77 -8.09 1.50 -17.37
CA ARG A 77 -7.89 0.24 -16.64
C ARG A 77 -7.22 -0.84 -17.49
N SER A 78 -7.59 -0.95 -18.77
CA SER A 78 -6.97 -1.90 -19.69
C SER A 78 -5.48 -1.67 -19.92
N GLU A 79 -4.99 -0.44 -19.85
CA GLU A 79 -3.56 -0.12 -20.00
C GLU A 79 -2.79 -0.48 -18.73
N ILE A 80 -3.39 -0.31 -17.55
CA ILE A 80 -2.82 -0.78 -16.28
C ILE A 80 -2.67 -2.30 -16.30
N LEU A 81 -3.72 -3.02 -16.68
CA LEU A 81 -3.72 -4.49 -16.75
C LEU A 81 -2.70 -5.02 -17.77
N LYS A 82 -2.58 -4.37 -18.93
CA LYS A 82 -1.58 -4.75 -19.95
C LYS A 82 -0.14 -4.50 -19.51
N ALA A 83 0.11 -3.42 -18.76
CA ALA A 83 1.43 -3.11 -18.26
C ALA A 83 1.90 -4.14 -17.21
N GLY A 84 0.96 -4.83 -16.54
CA GLY A 84 1.26 -5.70 -15.40
C GLY A 84 1.67 -4.91 -14.14
N ASP A 85 1.59 -3.59 -14.21
CA ASP A 85 1.95 -2.66 -13.14
C ASP A 85 0.77 -2.44 -12.20
N SER A 86 1.06 -2.15 -10.92
CA SER A 86 0.04 -1.65 -10.02
C SER A 86 -0.37 -0.21 -10.41
N LEU A 87 -1.59 0.20 -10.07
CA LEU A 87 -2.04 1.58 -10.33
C LEU A 87 -1.09 2.64 -9.70
N PRO A 88 -0.60 2.47 -8.45
CA PRO A 88 0.44 3.35 -7.89
C PRO A 88 1.72 3.44 -8.72
N ASP A 89 2.17 2.31 -9.29
CA ASP A 89 3.37 2.29 -10.14
C ASP A 89 3.12 3.07 -11.44
N MET A 90 1.94 2.89 -12.03
CA MET A 90 1.54 3.65 -13.21
C MET A 90 1.46 5.16 -12.94
N ILE A 91 0.88 5.57 -11.82
CA ILE A 91 0.81 6.98 -11.41
C ILE A 91 2.22 7.56 -11.31
N ASN A 92 3.13 6.87 -10.62
CA ASN A 92 4.52 7.33 -10.48
C ASN A 92 5.27 7.39 -11.81
N LYS A 93 5.06 6.42 -12.70
CA LYS A 93 5.63 6.44 -14.05
C LYS A 93 5.17 7.68 -14.82
N TYR A 94 3.88 8.00 -14.82
CA TYR A 94 3.38 9.20 -15.49
C TYR A 94 3.84 10.50 -14.84
N LEU A 95 3.97 10.55 -13.50
CA LEU A 95 4.52 11.70 -12.81
C LEU A 95 5.96 12.00 -13.27
N LEU A 96 6.79 10.95 -13.36
CA LEU A 96 8.18 11.07 -13.80
C LEU A 96 8.30 11.41 -15.29
N GLU A 97 7.55 10.74 -16.15
CA GLU A 97 7.68 10.87 -17.60
C GLU A 97 6.96 12.08 -18.19
N LYS A 98 5.80 12.45 -17.63
CA LYS A 98 4.89 13.43 -18.26
C LYS A 98 4.70 14.70 -17.42
N ALA A 99 4.60 14.58 -16.09
CA ALA A 99 4.27 15.73 -15.25
C ALA A 99 5.44 16.74 -15.09
N LYS A 100 6.68 16.31 -15.37
CA LYS A 100 7.95 17.07 -15.36
C LYS A 100 8.18 17.90 -14.08
N GLY A 101 9.23 17.57 -13.33
CA GLY A 101 9.57 18.22 -12.05
C GLY A 101 8.88 17.59 -10.83
N ALA A 102 7.97 16.63 -11.06
CA ALA A 102 7.35 15.82 -10.03
C ALA A 102 8.36 14.84 -9.41
N LYS A 103 8.28 14.64 -8.10
CA LYS A 103 8.90 13.49 -7.43
C LYS A 103 7.90 12.33 -7.42
N PRO A 104 8.39 11.08 -7.44
CA PRO A 104 7.51 9.94 -7.20
C PRO A 104 6.92 10.04 -5.80
N LEU A 105 5.64 9.70 -5.69
CA LEU A 105 4.94 9.63 -4.42
C LEU A 105 5.22 8.29 -3.75
N ASP A 106 5.30 8.29 -2.42
CA ASP A 106 5.31 7.04 -1.66
C ASP A 106 4.00 6.28 -1.94
N LYS A 107 4.09 4.97 -2.20
CA LYS A 107 2.94 4.16 -2.62
C LYS A 107 1.84 4.10 -1.55
N ASN A 108 2.19 4.33 -0.28
CA ASN A 108 1.29 4.30 0.86
C ASN A 108 0.89 5.71 1.35
N SER A 109 1.41 6.77 0.72
CA SER A 109 1.08 8.17 1.05
C SER A 109 -0.41 8.47 0.90
N ALA A 110 -0.87 9.49 1.61
CA ALA A 110 -2.25 9.96 1.51
C ALA A 110 -2.55 10.48 0.09
N GLU A 111 -1.58 11.14 -0.55
CA GLU A 111 -1.69 11.65 -1.91
C GLU A 111 -1.85 10.52 -2.94
N MET A 112 -1.05 9.46 -2.82
CA MET A 112 -1.16 8.30 -3.71
C MET A 112 -2.53 7.62 -3.55
N LYS A 113 -2.97 7.41 -2.31
CA LYS A 113 -4.28 6.82 -2.01
C LYS A 113 -5.43 7.67 -2.55
N ALA A 114 -5.34 8.99 -2.43
CA ALA A 114 -6.34 9.91 -2.96
C ALA A 114 -6.39 9.87 -4.49
N LEU A 115 -5.25 9.91 -5.18
CA LEU A 115 -5.18 9.80 -6.64
C LEU A 115 -5.74 8.46 -7.13
N ALA A 116 -5.32 7.35 -6.51
CA ALA A 116 -5.79 6.02 -6.86
C ALA A 116 -7.31 5.90 -6.64
N ALA A 117 -7.82 6.40 -5.52
CA ALA A 117 -9.26 6.43 -5.23
C ALA A 117 -10.05 7.20 -6.30
N TYR A 118 -9.58 8.38 -6.70
CA TYR A 118 -10.22 9.17 -7.75
C TYR A 118 -10.20 8.45 -9.11
N ILE A 119 -9.06 7.85 -9.48
CA ILE A 119 -8.92 7.12 -10.75
C ILE A 119 -9.86 5.91 -10.80
N LEU A 120 -9.95 5.15 -9.72
CA LEU A 120 -10.85 3.99 -9.62
C LEU A 120 -12.32 4.41 -9.60
N TYR A 121 -12.66 5.50 -8.93
CA TYR A 121 -14.00 6.07 -8.97
C TYR A 121 -14.42 6.40 -10.41
N GLU A 122 -13.57 7.08 -11.18
CA GLU A 122 -13.82 7.44 -12.57
C GLU A 122 -13.89 6.21 -13.52
N HIS A 123 -13.32 5.06 -13.14
CA HIS A 123 -13.50 3.80 -13.89
C HIS A 123 -14.82 3.08 -13.58
N SER A 124 -15.48 3.47 -12.50
CA SER A 124 -16.74 2.85 -12.04
C SER A 124 -17.99 3.62 -12.47
N GLN A 125 -17.82 4.85 -12.97
CA GLN A 125 -18.88 5.64 -13.60
C GLN A 125 -19.09 5.22 -15.05
#